data_AF-A0AAD5P930-F1
#
_entry.id   AF-A0AAD5P930-F1
#
_cell.length_a   1.000
_cell.length_b   1.000
_cell.length_c   1.000
_cell.angle_alpha   90.00
_cell.angle_beta   90.00
_cell.angle_gamma   90.00
#
_symmetry.space_group_name_H-M   'P 1'
#
loop_
_entity.id
_entity.type
_entity.pdbx_description
1 polymer ?
#
loop_
_entity_poly.entity_id
_entity_poly.type
_entity_poly.pdbx_seq_one_letter_code
_entity_poly.pdbx_strand_id
1 'polypeptide(L)'
;MKSKTSHGPCTQENIYICISHVTSKIVSQQIIIMVVPQCSVPEEARRLLKLLIQKNPALQISDEFVDNNVHFKGDDLPALPGGLKSGALSAACSAALGSVAAQVAQDRFGGEGSNVHIDTNHASYFLSSPLLCQYENEFPDWDDAETRKKPLYACSTNIYPTKDGRWFQMHGDLDCRPMFENIADELEAMMVKYRHSGSKCYEPEEWLATEMGKALANRPLCNVRQLTPPEIPTSYPPTSKSRILEGVKVVEMARIIAGPMIGKTLAEFGAQVIRVNSPNLRDLSWLQPTLTSGSHTVALDARQPDQKAQIDELVARADVFIDGYRPGSLERLGFGRKRVMELAAGRDIIYVDENCYGTEGPYSGRPGWQQIADAARATSVLCALRDRGRKGGSYHVVSSLTALNMFFISDDVGVYPPEVVQEVERVYGFGPILPSDHVKSLANRIIKAWQTVSPKHMDFEGEYFVGFDSGPFGKTKIVAPVAKLEKYPSKWDHPPRPYGYDQPTFEY
;
A
#
# COMPACT_ATOMS: atom_id res chain seq x y z
N MET A 1 46.65 -16.93 32.32
CA MET A 1 45.47 -17.80 32.19
C MET A 1 44.29 -16.92 31.80
N LYS A 2 43.87 -16.96 30.52
CA LYS A 2 42.65 -16.28 30.03
C LYS A 2 41.62 -17.37 29.75
N SER A 3 40.53 -17.41 30.50
CA SER A 3 39.44 -18.37 30.28
C SER A 3 38.61 -17.93 29.08
N LYS A 4 38.60 -18.76 28.04
CA LYS A 4 37.65 -18.69 26.92
C LYS A 4 36.30 -19.19 27.42
N THR A 5 35.27 -18.35 27.39
CA THR A 5 33.87 -18.79 27.40
C THR A 5 33.37 -18.83 25.97
N SER A 6 33.36 -20.05 25.41
CA SER A 6 32.74 -20.38 24.13
C SER A 6 31.23 -20.10 24.19
N HIS A 7 30.76 -19.15 23.39
CA HIS A 7 29.34 -19.02 23.08
C HIS A 7 29.08 -19.86 21.83
N GLY A 8 28.32 -20.94 21.98
CA GLY A 8 27.88 -21.78 20.87
C GLY A 8 26.92 -21.03 19.93
N PRO A 9 26.69 -21.54 18.71
CA PRO A 9 25.76 -20.93 17.77
C PRO A 9 24.33 -21.09 18.28
N CYS A 10 23.63 -19.96 18.45
CA CYS A 10 22.21 -19.95 18.83
C CYS A 10 21.36 -20.28 17.58
N THR A 11 20.62 -21.38 17.65
CA THR A 11 19.77 -21.94 16.60
C THR A 11 18.38 -21.30 16.57
N GLN A 12 17.82 -21.17 15.35
CA GLN A 12 16.40 -21.22 14.99
C GLN A 12 15.42 -20.56 15.96
N GLU A 13 15.13 -19.27 15.75
CA GLU A 13 13.87 -18.61 16.07
C GLU A 13 14.00 -17.14 15.67
N ASN A 14 12.93 -16.56 15.10
CA ASN A 14 12.72 -15.12 14.88
C ASN A 14 13.29 -14.49 13.57
N ILE A 15 12.41 -14.02 12.65
CA ILE A 15 12.06 -12.59 12.48
C ILE A 15 11.37 -12.23 11.14
N TYR A 16 10.24 -11.52 11.27
CA TYR A 16 9.63 -10.57 10.32
C TYR A 16 9.27 -9.28 11.08
N ILE A 17 9.47 -8.12 10.44
CA ILE A 17 9.52 -6.82 11.12
C ILE A 17 8.18 -6.42 11.75
N CYS A 18 8.22 -5.93 12.99
CA CYS A 18 7.08 -5.46 13.80
C CYS A 18 5.89 -6.42 14.00
N ILE A 19 5.99 -7.69 13.60
CA ILE A 19 4.91 -8.68 13.75
C ILE A 19 5.38 -10.04 14.29
N SER A 20 6.69 -10.29 14.47
CA SER A 20 7.15 -11.67 14.80
C SER A 20 7.44 -12.01 16.27
N HIS A 21 7.28 -11.11 17.24
CA HIS A 21 7.33 -11.55 18.65
C HIS A 21 6.01 -12.24 19.09
N VAL A 22 4.94 -11.97 18.35
CA VAL A 22 3.66 -12.70 18.47
C VAL A 22 3.83 -14.15 18.03
N THR A 23 4.58 -14.41 16.96
CA THR A 23 4.70 -15.76 16.41
C THR A 23 5.74 -16.64 17.11
N SER A 24 6.74 -16.10 17.81
CA SER A 24 7.71 -16.94 18.54
C SER A 24 7.20 -17.42 19.90
N LYS A 25 6.31 -16.66 20.56
CA LYS A 25 5.64 -17.13 21.79
C LYS A 25 4.49 -18.12 21.53
N ILE A 26 3.81 -18.04 20.39
CA ILE A 26 2.79 -19.03 20.01
C ILE A 26 3.42 -20.41 19.76
N VAL A 27 4.71 -20.48 19.39
CA VAL A 27 5.43 -21.75 19.20
C VAL A 27 5.99 -22.34 20.50
N SER A 28 6.12 -21.56 21.57
CA SER A 28 6.72 -22.03 22.86
C SER A 28 5.71 -22.26 24.00
N GLN A 29 4.43 -21.91 23.83
CA GLN A 29 3.38 -22.29 24.78
C GLN A 29 2.43 -23.31 24.15
N GLN A 30 2.35 -24.49 24.77
CA GLN A 30 1.28 -25.47 24.57
C GLN A 30 -0.07 -24.84 24.97
N ILE A 31 -0.59 -23.93 24.15
CA ILE A 31 -1.98 -23.56 24.17
C ILE A 31 -2.63 -24.47 23.14
N ILE A 32 -3.61 -25.25 23.60
CA ILE A 32 -4.40 -26.16 22.77
C ILE A 32 -5.13 -25.30 21.72
N ILE A 33 -4.53 -25.15 20.54
CA ILE A 33 -5.18 -24.52 19.39
C ILE A 33 -6.14 -25.56 18.84
N MET A 34 -7.44 -25.24 18.91
CA MET A 34 -8.48 -25.98 18.23
C MET A 34 -8.12 -26.15 16.76
N VAL A 35 -8.06 -27.39 16.31
CA VAL A 35 -7.92 -27.78 14.90
C VAL A 35 -9.07 -27.15 14.11
N VAL A 36 -8.79 -26.08 13.36
CA VAL A 36 -9.69 -25.56 12.32
C VAL A 36 -9.36 -26.30 11.02
N PRO A 37 -10.35 -26.74 10.22
CA PRO A 37 -10.07 -27.43 8.96
C PRO A 37 -9.26 -26.52 8.04
N GLN A 38 -8.16 -27.03 7.46
CA GLN A 38 -7.36 -26.29 6.49
C GLN A 38 -8.24 -25.85 5.32
N CYS A 39 -8.37 -24.55 5.12
CA CYS A 39 -8.95 -23.96 3.92
C CYS A 39 -7.81 -23.44 3.03
N SER A 40 -8.01 -23.57 1.72
CA SER A 40 -7.10 -23.07 0.69
C SER A 40 -6.92 -21.54 0.77
N VAL A 41 -5.85 -20.99 0.19
CA VAL A 41 -5.66 -19.52 0.12
C VAL A 41 -6.87 -18.80 -0.52
N PRO A 42 -7.50 -19.29 -1.60
CA PRO A 42 -8.74 -18.71 -2.14
C PRO A 42 -9.92 -18.68 -1.15
N GLU A 43 -10.13 -19.76 -0.39
CA GLU A 43 -11.19 -19.81 0.63
C GLU A 43 -10.91 -18.84 1.77
N GLU A 44 -9.65 -18.75 2.21
CA GLU A 44 -9.25 -17.81 3.25
C GLU A 44 -9.38 -16.35 2.77
N ALA A 45 -9.03 -16.06 1.51
CA ALA A 45 -9.22 -14.73 0.92
C ALA A 45 -10.71 -14.34 0.91
N ARG A 46 -11.62 -15.27 0.61
CA ARG A 46 -13.07 -15.04 0.69
C ARG A 46 -13.53 -14.74 2.11
N ARG A 47 -13.07 -15.53 3.11
CA ARG A 47 -13.38 -15.29 4.52
C ARG A 47 -12.90 -13.91 4.97
N LEU A 48 -11.67 -13.55 4.59
CA LEU A 48 -11.05 -12.26 4.92
C LEU A 48 -11.75 -11.09 4.24
N LEU A 49 -12.27 -11.25 3.00
CA LEU A 49 -13.10 -10.24 2.36
C LEU A 49 -14.37 -9.97 3.16
N LYS A 50 -15.09 -11.01 3.61
CA LYS A 50 -16.30 -10.84 4.45
C LYS A 50 -15.98 -10.16 5.77
N LEU A 51 -14.87 -10.53 6.41
CA LEU A 51 -14.38 -9.86 7.62
C LEU A 51 -14.06 -8.38 7.35
N LEU A 52 -13.38 -8.08 6.23
CA LEU A 52 -13.07 -6.71 5.82
C LEU A 52 -14.34 -5.88 5.62
N ILE A 53 -15.36 -6.45 4.97
CA ILE A 53 -16.68 -5.83 4.78
C ILE A 53 -17.36 -5.52 6.12
N GLN A 54 -17.38 -6.50 7.03
CA GLN A 54 -17.98 -6.33 8.36
C GLN A 54 -17.33 -5.19 9.14
N LYS A 55 -15.99 -5.06 9.09
CA LYS A 55 -15.24 -4.00 9.78
C LYS A 55 -15.30 -2.65 9.03
N ASN A 56 -15.82 -2.61 7.80
CA ASN A 56 -15.82 -1.43 6.94
C ASN A 56 -17.17 -1.23 6.24
N PRO A 57 -18.21 -0.76 6.96
CA PRO A 57 -19.54 -0.55 6.39
C PRO A 57 -19.55 0.45 5.21
N ALA A 58 -18.54 1.32 5.11
CA ALA A 58 -18.37 2.23 3.97
C ALA A 58 -18.21 1.49 2.63
N LEU A 59 -17.80 0.22 2.62
CA LEU A 59 -17.72 -0.59 1.40
C LEU A 59 -19.11 -0.86 0.79
N GLN A 60 -20.16 -0.93 1.61
CA GLN A 60 -21.55 -1.20 1.17
C GLN A 60 -21.66 -2.44 0.25
N ILE A 61 -20.93 -3.50 0.56
CA ILE A 61 -20.99 -4.79 -0.14
C ILE A 61 -21.76 -5.77 0.75
N SER A 62 -22.70 -6.54 0.18
CA SER A 62 -23.41 -7.61 0.92
C SER A 62 -22.69 -8.94 0.80
N ASP A 63 -22.87 -9.83 1.78
CA ASP A 63 -22.38 -11.21 1.71
C ASP A 63 -22.94 -11.96 0.50
N GLU A 64 -24.20 -11.70 0.14
CA GLU A 64 -24.84 -12.26 -1.07
C GLU A 64 -24.11 -11.85 -2.34
N PHE A 65 -23.69 -10.59 -2.45
CA PHE A 65 -22.87 -10.14 -3.59
C PHE A 65 -21.51 -10.85 -3.61
N VAL A 66 -20.86 -11.02 -2.45
CA VAL A 66 -19.59 -11.74 -2.37
C VAL A 66 -19.74 -13.19 -2.85
N ASP A 67 -20.79 -13.87 -2.42
CA ASP A 67 -21.00 -15.29 -2.73
C ASP A 67 -21.37 -15.50 -4.21
N ASN A 68 -22.14 -14.58 -4.79
CA ASN A 68 -22.64 -14.71 -6.17
C ASN A 68 -21.70 -14.10 -7.22
N ASN A 69 -20.95 -13.04 -6.89
CA ASN A 69 -20.25 -12.22 -7.88
C ASN A 69 -18.73 -12.11 -7.67
N VAL A 70 -18.18 -12.59 -6.56
CA VAL A 70 -16.73 -12.55 -6.31
C VAL A 70 -16.16 -13.96 -6.37
N HIS A 71 -15.23 -14.18 -7.31
CA HIS A 71 -14.63 -15.48 -7.57
C HIS A 71 -13.13 -15.44 -7.30
N PHE A 72 -12.68 -16.31 -6.39
CA PHE A 72 -11.27 -16.50 -6.09
C PHE A 72 -10.76 -17.78 -6.77
N LYS A 73 -9.59 -17.70 -7.41
CA LYS A 73 -8.80 -18.84 -7.90
C LYS A 73 -7.37 -18.72 -7.39
N GLY A 74 -6.60 -19.81 -7.43
CA GLY A 74 -5.18 -19.81 -7.09
C GLY A 74 -4.75 -21.13 -6.45
N ASP A 75 -3.53 -21.16 -5.94
CA ASP A 75 -2.97 -22.36 -5.31
C ASP A 75 -3.45 -22.47 -3.85
N ASP A 76 -3.53 -23.70 -3.33
CA ASP A 76 -3.96 -23.95 -1.94
C ASP A 76 -2.93 -23.47 -0.93
N LEU A 77 -1.64 -23.52 -1.29
CA LEU A 77 -0.52 -23.18 -0.42
C LEU A 77 -0.12 -21.70 -0.60
N PRO A 78 0.19 -20.97 0.50
CA PRO A 78 0.67 -19.59 0.39
C PRO A 78 1.98 -19.48 -0.39
N ALA A 79 2.05 -18.49 -1.29
CA ALA A 79 3.27 -18.21 -2.06
C ALA A 79 4.29 -17.37 -1.28
N LEU A 80 3.98 -16.91 -0.06
CA LEU A 80 4.85 -16.04 0.73
C LEU A 80 5.36 -16.76 1.99
N PRO A 81 6.62 -16.52 2.39
CA PRO A 81 7.18 -17.04 3.63
C PRO A 81 6.45 -16.53 4.88
N GLY A 82 6.51 -17.35 5.94
CA GLY A 82 6.03 -17.00 7.28
C GLY A 82 4.54 -17.25 7.51
N GLY A 83 4.09 -16.98 8.74
CA GLY A 83 2.70 -17.23 9.15
C GLY A 83 1.70 -16.15 8.76
N LEU A 84 2.14 -14.99 8.25
CA LEU A 84 1.21 -13.92 7.92
C LEU A 84 0.43 -14.22 6.65
N LYS A 85 -0.88 -13.96 6.72
CA LYS A 85 -1.80 -14.20 5.60
C LYS A 85 -1.74 -13.13 4.51
N SER A 86 -0.55 -12.56 4.28
CA SER A 86 -0.34 -11.40 3.40
C SER A 86 -0.89 -11.61 1.98
N GLY A 87 -0.72 -12.81 1.41
CA GLY A 87 -1.26 -13.14 0.08
C GLY A 87 -2.80 -13.17 0.06
N ALA A 88 -3.42 -13.83 1.04
CA ALA A 88 -4.88 -13.91 1.15
C ALA A 88 -5.50 -12.54 1.48
N LEU A 89 -4.84 -11.74 2.32
CA LEU A 89 -5.23 -10.37 2.65
C LEU A 89 -5.11 -9.43 1.44
N SER A 90 -4.02 -9.54 0.67
CA SER A 90 -3.84 -8.81 -0.59
C SER A 90 -4.99 -9.13 -1.56
N ALA A 91 -5.31 -10.41 -1.72
CA ALA A 91 -6.42 -10.86 -2.55
C ALA A 91 -7.78 -10.33 -2.05
N ALA A 92 -8.04 -10.38 -0.74
CA ALA A 92 -9.26 -9.82 -0.14
C ALA A 92 -9.37 -8.30 -0.36
N CYS A 93 -8.27 -7.55 -0.22
CA CYS A 93 -8.26 -6.11 -0.50
C CYS A 93 -8.50 -5.81 -1.98
N SER A 94 -7.90 -6.57 -2.90
CA SER A 94 -8.17 -6.45 -4.34
C SER A 94 -9.61 -6.82 -4.70
N ALA A 95 -10.21 -7.79 -4.01
CA ALA A 95 -11.60 -8.16 -4.17
C ALA A 95 -12.54 -7.05 -3.70
N ALA A 96 -12.26 -6.41 -2.56
CA ALA A 96 -13.00 -5.26 -2.08
C ALA A 96 -12.92 -4.08 -3.06
N LEU A 97 -11.72 -3.78 -3.57
CA LEU A 97 -11.50 -2.79 -4.62
C LEU A 97 -12.36 -3.07 -5.86
N GLY A 98 -12.29 -4.29 -6.40
CA GLY A 98 -13.07 -4.69 -7.57
C GLY A 98 -14.58 -4.65 -7.33
N SER A 99 -15.03 -5.00 -6.13
CA SER A 99 -16.44 -4.97 -5.73
C SER A 99 -16.99 -3.54 -5.62
N VAL A 100 -16.21 -2.61 -5.07
CA VAL A 100 -16.60 -1.18 -5.07
C VAL A 100 -16.56 -0.61 -6.49
N ALA A 101 -15.56 -0.99 -7.30
CA ALA A 101 -15.52 -0.61 -8.71
C ALA A 101 -16.74 -1.11 -9.49
N ALA A 102 -17.22 -2.33 -9.22
CA ALA A 102 -18.43 -2.87 -9.81
C ALA A 102 -19.68 -2.08 -9.42
N GLN A 103 -19.78 -1.62 -8.15
CA GLN A 103 -20.85 -0.72 -7.72
C GLN A 103 -20.80 0.64 -8.44
N VAL A 104 -19.60 1.24 -8.57
CA VAL A 104 -19.43 2.49 -9.31
C VAL A 104 -19.87 2.31 -10.77
N ALA A 105 -19.49 1.20 -11.40
CA ALA A 105 -19.87 0.92 -12.78
C ALA A 105 -21.39 0.74 -12.92
N GLN A 106 -22.03 0.04 -11.98
CA GLN A 106 -23.48 -0.13 -11.93
C GLN A 106 -24.20 1.22 -11.79
N ASP A 107 -23.76 2.06 -10.86
CA ASP A 107 -24.33 3.40 -10.65
C ASP A 107 -24.16 4.29 -11.90
N ARG A 108 -23.00 4.19 -12.55
CA ARG A 108 -22.62 5.06 -13.66
C ARG A 108 -23.26 4.66 -15.00
N PHE A 109 -23.36 3.37 -15.29
CA PHE A 109 -23.77 2.87 -16.60
C PHE A 109 -25.14 2.17 -16.60
N GLY A 110 -25.69 1.87 -15.42
CA GLY A 110 -26.89 1.05 -15.29
C GLY A 110 -26.65 -0.43 -15.64
N GLY A 111 -27.66 -1.28 -15.38
CA GLY A 111 -27.63 -2.71 -15.69
C GLY A 111 -27.23 -3.62 -14.52
N GLU A 112 -27.06 -4.91 -14.82
CA GLU A 112 -26.56 -5.90 -13.85
C GLU A 112 -25.09 -5.62 -13.53
N GLY A 113 -24.69 -5.79 -12.26
CA GLY A 113 -23.31 -5.64 -11.81
C GLY A 113 -22.31 -6.53 -12.57
N SER A 114 -21.02 -6.32 -12.34
CA SER A 114 -19.95 -7.14 -12.93
C SER A 114 -19.43 -8.15 -11.93
N ASN A 115 -19.19 -9.39 -12.38
CA ASN A 115 -18.41 -10.34 -11.60
C ASN A 115 -16.97 -9.83 -11.44
N VAL A 116 -16.38 -10.16 -10.29
CA VAL A 116 -15.03 -9.78 -9.87
C VAL A 116 -14.22 -11.06 -9.71
N HIS A 117 -13.15 -11.19 -10.49
CA HIS A 117 -12.25 -12.33 -10.45
C HIS A 117 -10.92 -11.93 -9.82
N ILE A 118 -10.48 -12.73 -8.85
CA ILE A 118 -9.23 -12.53 -8.12
C ILE A 118 -8.43 -13.82 -8.17
N ASP A 119 -7.19 -13.70 -8.64
CA ASP A 119 -6.20 -14.76 -8.52
C ASP A 119 -5.33 -14.49 -7.29
N THR A 120 -5.33 -15.41 -6.31
CA THR A 120 -4.60 -15.23 -5.05
C THR A 120 -3.09 -15.35 -5.21
N ASN A 121 -2.61 -16.08 -6.22
CA ASN A 121 -1.18 -16.11 -6.55
C ASN A 121 -0.77 -14.76 -7.11
N HIS A 122 -1.54 -14.25 -8.09
CA HIS A 122 -1.32 -12.91 -8.67
C HIS A 122 -1.30 -11.81 -7.60
N ALA A 123 -2.29 -11.83 -6.69
CA ALA A 123 -2.37 -10.87 -5.58
C ALA A 123 -1.17 -10.96 -4.62
N SER A 124 -0.59 -12.15 -4.44
CA SER A 124 0.62 -12.36 -3.63
C SER A 124 1.86 -11.78 -4.32
N TYR A 125 2.02 -12.02 -5.62
CA TYR A 125 3.15 -11.51 -6.40
C TYR A 125 3.09 -10.00 -6.60
N PHE A 126 1.89 -9.43 -6.65
CA PHE A 126 1.67 -7.99 -6.76
C PHE A 126 2.31 -7.20 -5.61
N LEU A 127 2.46 -7.79 -4.41
CA LEU A 127 3.18 -7.16 -3.29
C LEU A 127 4.66 -6.88 -3.62
N SER A 128 5.23 -7.59 -4.59
CA SER A 128 6.58 -7.39 -5.11
C SER A 128 6.60 -6.68 -6.46
N SER A 129 5.48 -6.05 -6.89
CA SER A 129 5.38 -5.44 -8.22
C SER A 129 6.51 -4.48 -8.58
N PRO A 130 7.06 -3.65 -7.67
CA PRO A 130 8.15 -2.75 -8.03
C PRO A 130 9.46 -3.47 -8.42
N LEU A 131 9.61 -4.73 -8.00
CA LEU A 131 10.76 -5.58 -8.32
C LEU A 131 10.50 -6.54 -9.48
N LEU A 132 9.23 -6.73 -9.85
CA LEU A 132 8.78 -7.58 -10.95
C LEU A 132 8.49 -6.71 -12.19
N CYS A 133 9.54 -6.07 -12.71
CA CYS A 133 9.48 -5.17 -13.86
C CYS A 133 10.66 -5.39 -14.80
N GLN A 134 10.43 -5.24 -16.10
CA GLN A 134 11.46 -5.17 -17.14
C GLN A 134 11.30 -3.87 -17.93
N TYR A 135 12.40 -3.22 -18.28
CA TYR A 135 12.46 -2.04 -19.12
C TYR A 135 13.82 -1.97 -19.84
N GLU A 136 13.87 -1.29 -20.98
CA GLU A 136 15.06 -1.28 -21.87
C GLU A 136 15.94 -0.04 -21.68
N ASN A 137 15.32 1.12 -21.48
CA ASN A 137 16.04 2.39 -21.49
C ASN A 137 16.49 2.82 -20.09
N GLU A 138 17.68 3.41 -20.02
CA GLU A 138 18.10 4.17 -18.85
C GLU A 138 17.28 5.45 -18.70
N PHE A 139 17.21 5.95 -17.47
CA PHE A 139 16.48 7.18 -17.15
C PHE A 139 17.24 7.97 -16.09
N PRO A 140 17.02 9.30 -15.99
CA PRO A 140 17.69 10.12 -15.00
C PRO A 140 17.44 9.56 -13.60
N ASP A 141 18.53 9.31 -12.88
CA ASP A 141 18.44 8.97 -11.47
C ASP A 141 18.26 10.25 -10.67
N TRP A 142 17.03 10.49 -10.20
CA TRP A 142 16.69 11.57 -9.28
C TRP A 142 17.08 11.24 -7.83
N ASP A 143 17.75 10.10 -7.62
CA ASP A 143 18.31 9.69 -6.33
C ASP A 143 19.79 10.07 -6.21
N ASP A 144 20.21 10.30 -4.97
CA ASP A 144 21.63 10.30 -4.60
C ASP A 144 22.09 8.85 -4.40
N ALA A 145 22.31 8.17 -5.53
CA ALA A 145 22.63 6.74 -5.59
C ALA A 145 23.84 6.35 -4.72
N GLU A 146 24.81 7.24 -4.59
CA GLU A 146 26.05 7.00 -3.85
C GLU A 146 25.81 6.82 -2.35
N THR A 147 24.83 7.52 -1.77
CA THR A 147 24.52 7.39 -0.35
C THR A 147 23.87 6.04 -0.03
N ARG A 148 23.05 5.49 -0.94
CA ARG A 148 22.33 4.22 -0.74
C ARG A 148 23.18 2.97 -0.98
N LYS A 149 24.28 3.10 -1.73
CA LYS A 149 25.24 1.99 -1.94
C LYS A 149 26.03 1.65 -0.66
N LYS A 150 26.04 2.55 0.34
CA LYS A 150 26.76 2.32 1.59
C LYS A 150 26.05 1.28 2.45
N PRO A 151 26.75 0.25 2.97
CA PRO A 151 26.15 -0.76 3.86
C PRO A 151 25.41 -0.15 5.07
N LEU A 152 25.88 0.98 5.59
CA LEU A 152 25.24 1.72 6.67
C LEU A 152 23.80 2.16 6.35
N TYR A 153 23.50 2.46 5.07
CA TYR A 153 22.14 2.78 4.67
C TYR A 153 21.21 1.57 4.80
N ALA A 154 21.65 0.38 4.39
CA ALA A 154 20.85 -0.84 4.59
C ALA A 154 20.63 -1.11 6.09
N CYS A 155 21.66 -0.94 6.91
CA CYS A 155 21.57 -1.03 8.37
C CYS A 155 20.57 -0.01 8.95
N SER A 156 20.45 1.19 8.37
CA SER A 156 19.55 2.23 8.90
C SER A 156 18.04 1.91 8.87
N THR A 157 17.67 0.77 8.28
CA THR A 157 16.29 0.30 8.12
C THR A 157 16.00 -1.02 8.82
N ASN A 158 16.98 -1.57 9.55
CA ASN A 158 16.88 -2.86 10.22
C ASN A 158 16.30 -2.75 11.63
N ILE A 159 16.05 -3.90 12.25
CA ILE A 159 15.64 -4.01 13.65
C ILE A 159 16.86 -4.31 14.52
N TYR A 160 16.98 -3.59 15.62
CA TYR A 160 18.07 -3.74 16.57
C TYR A 160 17.55 -4.07 17.97
N PRO A 161 18.29 -4.89 18.74
CA PRO A 161 18.07 -5.00 20.17
C PRO A 161 18.48 -3.69 20.85
N THR A 162 17.72 -3.31 21.86
CA THR A 162 17.94 -2.13 22.71
C THR A 162 18.54 -2.54 24.06
N LYS A 163 18.98 -1.57 24.86
CA LYS A 163 19.68 -1.82 26.14
C LYS A 163 18.87 -2.66 27.13
N ASP A 164 17.55 -2.55 27.12
CA ASP A 164 16.61 -3.30 27.96
C ASP A 164 16.17 -4.65 27.36
N GLY A 165 16.83 -5.10 26.28
CA GLY A 165 16.54 -6.39 25.63
C GLY A 165 15.28 -6.39 24.76
N ARG A 166 14.64 -5.22 24.57
CA ARG A 166 13.53 -5.00 23.65
C ARG A 166 14.07 -4.81 22.23
N TRP A 167 13.19 -4.87 21.23
CA TRP A 167 13.54 -4.62 19.83
C TRP A 167 12.98 -3.30 19.35
N PHE A 168 13.72 -2.63 18.47
CA PHE A 168 13.29 -1.36 17.90
C PHE A 168 13.69 -1.30 16.43
N GLN A 169 12.71 -0.95 15.60
CA GLN A 169 12.91 -0.74 14.18
C GLN A 169 13.31 0.71 13.94
N MET A 170 14.53 0.91 13.44
CA MET A 170 14.96 2.22 12.97
C MET A 170 14.55 2.36 11.50
N HIS A 171 14.11 3.55 11.10
CA HIS A 171 13.82 3.80 9.70
C HIS A 171 14.13 5.25 9.33
N GLY A 172 15.31 5.50 8.77
CA GLY A 172 15.63 6.82 8.18
C GLY A 172 16.64 7.68 8.96
N ASP A 173 17.55 7.08 9.72
CA ASP A 173 18.77 7.74 10.21
C ASP A 173 19.97 6.78 10.08
N LEU A 174 21.10 7.26 9.57
CA LEU A 174 22.32 6.47 9.40
C LEU A 174 23.01 6.13 10.74
N ASP A 175 22.62 6.77 11.85
CA ASP A 175 23.22 6.54 13.17
C ASP A 175 22.39 5.62 14.08
N CYS A 176 22.75 4.33 14.14
CA CYS A 176 22.12 3.36 15.04
C CYS A 176 22.77 3.30 16.44
N ARG A 177 23.79 4.11 16.76
CA ARG A 177 24.47 4.05 18.07
C ARG A 177 23.56 4.33 19.26
N PRO A 178 22.61 5.29 19.21
CA PRO A 178 21.70 5.55 20.33
C PRO A 178 20.92 4.31 20.79
N MET A 179 20.72 3.33 19.90
CA MET A 179 20.01 2.08 20.19
C MET A 179 20.67 1.25 21.29
N PHE A 180 22.00 1.27 21.37
CA PHE A 180 22.76 0.48 22.34
C PHE A 180 22.88 1.19 23.70
N GLU A 181 22.63 2.50 23.73
CA GLU A 181 22.84 3.34 24.91
C GLU A 181 21.53 3.65 25.65
N ASN A 182 20.39 3.59 24.96
CA ASN A 182 19.07 3.96 25.46
C ASN A 182 18.10 2.75 25.48
N ILE A 183 17.06 2.85 26.31
CA ILE A 183 15.96 1.86 26.34
C ILE A 183 14.91 2.17 25.26
N ALA A 184 14.12 1.17 24.87
CA ALA A 184 13.17 1.32 23.76
C ALA A 184 12.15 2.47 23.92
N ASP A 185 11.65 2.70 25.14
CA ASP A 185 10.66 3.76 25.41
C ASP A 185 11.26 5.17 25.29
N GLU A 186 12.51 5.37 25.73
CA GLU A 186 13.24 6.64 25.57
C GLU A 186 13.48 6.95 24.09
N LEU A 187 13.88 5.94 23.32
CA LEU A 187 14.07 6.05 21.87
C LEU A 187 12.76 6.45 21.17
N GLU A 188 11.63 5.84 21.53
CA GLU A 188 10.35 6.19 20.93
C GLU A 188 9.91 7.61 21.29
N ALA A 189 10.10 8.03 22.55
CA ALA A 189 9.84 9.40 22.98
C ALA A 189 10.72 10.40 22.20
N MET A 190 11.97 10.05 21.90
CA MET A 190 12.83 10.84 21.01
C MET A 190 12.29 10.89 19.59
N MET A 191 11.84 9.77 19.00
CA MET A 191 11.26 9.76 17.66
C MET A 191 10.01 10.64 17.57
N VAL A 192 9.17 10.63 18.61
CA VAL A 192 8.00 11.52 18.72
C VAL A 192 8.46 12.97 18.81
N LYS A 193 9.37 13.29 19.74
CA LYS A 193 9.85 14.66 20.02
C LYS A 193 10.51 15.31 18.80
N TYR A 194 11.39 14.58 18.12
CA TYR A 194 12.17 15.07 16.99
C TYR A 194 11.50 14.81 15.64
N ARG A 195 10.30 14.19 15.63
CA ARG A 195 9.53 13.84 14.43
C ARG A 195 10.31 12.97 13.44
N HIS A 196 10.97 11.94 13.98
CA HIS A 196 11.64 10.90 13.20
C HIS A 196 10.79 9.63 13.06
N SER A 197 11.14 8.83 12.06
CA SER A 197 10.58 7.51 11.83
C SER A 197 11.34 6.46 12.62
N GLY A 198 10.62 5.52 13.22
CA GLY A 198 11.18 4.43 14.01
C GLY A 198 10.25 4.09 15.16
N SER A 199 10.16 2.82 15.54
CA SER A 199 9.20 2.36 16.55
C SER A 199 9.80 1.24 17.37
N LYS A 200 9.44 1.22 18.66
CA LYS A 200 9.56 0.01 19.47
C LYS A 200 8.75 -1.10 18.79
N CYS A 201 9.28 -2.33 18.81
CA CYS A 201 8.52 -3.51 18.42
C CYS A 201 7.64 -3.91 19.60
N TYR A 202 6.33 -3.98 19.35
CA TYR A 202 5.32 -4.27 20.35
C TYR A 202 4.81 -5.70 20.21
N GLU A 203 4.38 -6.28 21.33
CA GLU A 203 3.39 -7.36 21.29
C GLU A 203 2.01 -6.75 20.97
N PRO A 204 1.05 -7.50 20.40
CA PRO A 204 -0.22 -6.94 19.93
C PRO A 204 -1.03 -6.34 21.07
N GLU A 205 -1.10 -7.03 22.21
CA GLU A 205 -1.83 -6.57 23.39
C GLU A 205 -1.16 -5.32 23.98
N GLU A 206 0.17 -5.29 23.99
CA GLU A 206 0.95 -4.12 24.44
C GLU A 206 0.67 -2.92 23.53
N TRP A 207 0.68 -3.11 22.21
CA TRP A 207 0.35 -2.06 21.26
C TRP A 207 -1.07 -1.54 21.46
N LEU A 208 -2.05 -2.42 21.55
CA LEU A 208 -3.46 -2.07 21.75
C LEU A 208 -3.69 -1.33 23.08
N ALA A 209 -2.84 -1.56 24.09
CA ALA A 209 -2.86 -0.85 25.35
C ALA A 209 -2.25 0.57 25.28
N THR A 210 -1.47 0.89 24.24
CA THR A 210 -0.94 2.25 24.05
C THR A 210 -2.03 3.25 23.65
N GLU A 211 -1.79 4.54 23.89
CA GLU A 211 -2.70 5.60 23.44
C GLU A 211 -2.85 5.64 21.91
N MET A 212 -1.79 5.28 21.18
CA MET A 212 -1.86 5.17 19.73
C MET A 212 -2.70 3.97 19.28
N GLY A 213 -2.48 2.80 19.88
CA GLY A 213 -3.23 1.59 19.59
C GLY A 213 -4.73 1.79 19.84
N LYS A 214 -5.10 2.39 20.98
CA LYS A 214 -6.50 2.75 21.29
C LYS A 214 -7.10 3.74 20.27
N ALA A 215 -6.32 4.74 19.85
CA ALA A 215 -6.79 5.72 18.87
C ALA A 215 -7.09 5.09 17.50
N LEU A 216 -6.36 4.02 17.12
CA LEU A 216 -6.56 3.30 15.87
C LEU A 216 -7.53 2.13 15.96
N ALA A 217 -7.68 1.48 17.11
CA ALA A 217 -8.45 0.24 17.27
C ALA A 217 -9.91 0.36 16.81
N ASN A 218 -10.51 1.54 16.95
CA ASN A 218 -11.91 1.79 16.57
C ASN A 218 -12.06 2.45 15.19
N ARG A 219 -10.97 2.58 14.42
CA ARG A 219 -11.00 3.27 13.12
C ARG A 219 -11.32 2.29 11.99
N PRO A 220 -12.28 2.64 11.10
CA PRO A 220 -12.46 1.85 9.89
C PRO A 220 -11.21 1.98 9.02
N LEU A 221 -10.84 0.88 8.34
CA LEU A 221 -9.77 0.84 7.35
C LEU A 221 -10.10 1.73 6.14
N CYS A 222 -11.37 1.76 5.77
CA CYS A 222 -11.94 2.70 4.80
C CYS A 222 -12.60 3.87 5.52
N ASN A 223 -11.78 4.88 5.86
CA ASN A 223 -12.26 6.09 6.51
C ASN A 223 -12.64 7.14 5.45
N VAL A 224 -13.94 7.26 5.19
CA VAL A 224 -14.54 8.20 4.25
C VAL A 224 -15.54 9.06 5.01
N ARG A 225 -15.39 10.39 4.91
CA ARG A 225 -16.26 11.35 5.57
C ARG A 225 -16.69 12.44 4.60
N GLN A 226 -17.99 12.68 4.49
CA GLN A 226 -18.53 13.82 3.74
C GLN A 226 -18.21 15.14 4.47
N LEU A 227 -17.71 16.15 3.74
CA LEU A 227 -17.28 17.44 4.27
C LEU A 227 -18.33 18.52 4.11
N THR A 228 -19.04 18.54 2.99
CA THR A 228 -20.13 19.49 2.71
C THR A 228 -21.46 18.76 2.66
N PRO A 229 -22.55 19.36 3.16
CA PRO A 229 -23.88 18.77 3.06
C PRO A 229 -24.22 18.45 1.59
N PRO A 230 -24.98 17.38 1.34
CA PRO A 230 -25.41 17.05 -0.01
C PRO A 230 -26.32 18.16 -0.55
N GLU A 231 -25.95 18.78 -1.66
CA GLU A 231 -26.84 19.67 -2.40
C GLU A 231 -27.57 18.88 -3.51
N ILE A 232 -26.81 18.16 -4.34
CA ILE A 232 -27.31 17.34 -5.46
C ILE A 232 -26.22 16.31 -5.83
N PRO A 233 -26.55 15.10 -6.32
CA PRO A 233 -25.55 14.12 -6.74
C PRO A 233 -24.56 14.70 -7.77
N THR A 234 -23.26 14.52 -7.56
CA THR A 234 -22.25 14.94 -8.54
C THR A 234 -22.08 13.83 -9.57
N SER A 235 -22.81 13.93 -10.69
CA SER A 235 -22.69 12.96 -11.77
C SER A 235 -21.26 12.81 -12.26
N TYR A 236 -20.85 11.59 -12.56
CA TYR A 236 -19.60 11.35 -13.27
C TYR A 236 -19.60 12.04 -14.63
N PRO A 237 -18.44 12.51 -15.13
CA PRO A 237 -18.36 13.07 -16.47
C PRO A 237 -18.88 12.09 -17.53
N PRO A 238 -19.56 12.57 -18.61
CA PRO A 238 -19.97 11.70 -19.71
C PRO A 238 -18.77 11.00 -20.35
N THR A 239 -18.93 9.75 -20.80
CA THR A 239 -17.88 8.98 -21.48
C THR A 239 -18.46 8.15 -22.62
N SER A 240 -17.65 7.93 -23.67
CA SER A 240 -17.95 7.05 -24.80
C SER A 240 -17.37 5.64 -24.65
N LYS A 241 -16.57 5.37 -23.61
CA LYS A 241 -15.95 4.05 -23.37
C LYS A 241 -16.48 3.40 -22.10
N SER A 242 -16.29 2.09 -21.99
CA SER A 242 -16.68 1.30 -20.82
C SER A 242 -15.67 1.35 -19.65
N ARG A 243 -14.92 2.46 -19.47
CA ARG A 243 -13.96 2.61 -18.37
C ARG A 243 -14.61 3.31 -17.17
N ILE A 244 -14.52 2.68 -16.00
CA ILE A 244 -15.31 3.02 -14.80
C ILE A 244 -15.05 4.44 -14.30
N LEU A 245 -13.80 4.93 -14.40
CA LEU A 245 -13.38 6.25 -13.94
C LEU A 245 -13.02 7.21 -15.08
N GLU A 246 -13.41 6.93 -16.32
CA GLU A 246 -13.12 7.85 -17.42
C GLU A 246 -13.63 9.26 -17.14
N GLY A 247 -12.83 10.27 -17.48
CA GLY A 247 -13.16 11.68 -17.24
C GLY A 247 -12.92 12.16 -15.79
N VAL A 248 -12.72 11.25 -14.83
CA VAL A 248 -12.34 11.62 -13.46
C VAL A 248 -10.89 12.13 -13.46
N LYS A 249 -10.68 13.32 -12.91
CA LYS A 249 -9.36 13.98 -12.87
C LYS A 249 -8.74 13.90 -11.49
N VAL A 250 -7.49 13.46 -11.41
CA VAL A 250 -6.77 13.27 -10.15
C VAL A 250 -5.48 14.09 -10.18
N VAL A 251 -5.25 14.88 -9.13
CA VAL A 251 -3.95 15.48 -8.85
C VAL A 251 -3.32 14.74 -7.69
N GLU A 252 -2.16 14.14 -7.93
CA GLU A 252 -1.42 13.38 -6.93
C GLU A 252 -0.14 14.11 -6.53
N MET A 253 -0.01 14.44 -5.25
CA MET A 253 1.20 14.93 -4.63
C MET A 253 1.64 13.94 -3.55
N ALA A 254 2.32 12.88 -3.98
CA ALA A 254 2.76 11.80 -3.11
C ALA A 254 4.13 11.24 -3.54
N ARG A 255 4.71 10.40 -2.69
CA ARG A 255 6.04 9.82 -2.88
C ARG A 255 6.09 8.35 -2.50
N ILE A 256 7.19 7.70 -2.86
CA ILE A 256 7.47 6.31 -2.49
C ILE A 256 6.46 5.35 -3.12
N ILE A 257 5.55 4.73 -2.35
CA ILE A 257 4.72 3.60 -2.81
C ILE A 257 3.24 3.85 -2.51
N ALA A 258 2.86 4.03 -1.24
CA ALA A 258 1.46 4.04 -0.81
C ALA A 258 0.59 5.05 -1.57
N GLY A 259 0.97 6.33 -1.58
CA GLY A 259 0.31 7.36 -2.39
C GLY A 259 0.28 7.05 -3.90
N PRO A 260 1.43 6.86 -4.59
CA PRO A 260 1.46 6.50 -6.01
C PRO A 260 0.62 5.29 -6.40
N MET A 261 0.49 4.30 -5.51
CA MET A 261 -0.36 3.14 -5.75
C MET A 261 -1.84 3.51 -5.79
N ILE A 262 -2.28 4.54 -5.06
CA ILE A 262 -3.65 5.07 -5.17
C ILE A 262 -3.86 5.63 -6.58
N GLY A 263 -3.00 6.55 -7.05
CA GLY A 263 -3.10 7.12 -8.39
C GLY A 263 -3.03 6.05 -9.48
N LYS A 264 -2.02 5.17 -9.44
CA LYS A 264 -1.88 4.05 -10.38
C LYS A 264 -3.13 3.17 -10.45
N THR A 265 -3.76 2.89 -9.31
CA THR A 265 -5.00 2.10 -9.25
C THR A 265 -6.18 2.89 -9.83
N LEU A 266 -6.32 4.19 -9.55
CA LEU A 266 -7.38 4.99 -10.19
C LEU A 266 -7.19 5.07 -11.72
N ALA A 267 -5.94 5.19 -12.18
CA ALA A 267 -5.60 5.18 -13.60
C ALA A 267 -5.93 3.83 -14.28
N GLU A 268 -5.84 2.72 -13.56
CA GLU A 268 -6.20 1.39 -14.06
C GLU A 268 -7.71 1.30 -14.42
N PHE A 269 -8.55 2.03 -13.68
CA PHE A 269 -9.99 2.15 -13.94
C PHE A 269 -10.36 3.30 -14.87
N GLY A 270 -9.41 4.14 -15.26
CA GLY A 270 -9.56 5.16 -16.31
C GLY A 270 -9.56 6.60 -15.85
N ALA A 271 -9.22 6.86 -14.58
CA ALA A 271 -8.99 8.22 -14.14
C ALA A 271 -7.75 8.81 -14.85
N GLN A 272 -7.82 10.09 -15.18
CA GLN A 272 -6.66 10.82 -15.68
C GLN A 272 -5.88 11.36 -14.48
N VAL A 273 -4.71 10.77 -14.22
CA VAL A 273 -3.90 11.09 -13.04
C VAL A 273 -2.71 11.95 -13.46
N ILE A 274 -2.60 13.13 -12.86
CA ILE A 274 -1.40 13.97 -12.95
C ILE A 274 -0.67 13.92 -11.62
N ARG A 275 0.49 13.28 -11.64
CA ARG A 275 1.41 13.21 -10.51
C ARG A 275 2.36 14.40 -10.57
N VAL A 276 2.33 15.22 -9.53
CA VAL A 276 3.17 16.41 -9.38
C VAL A 276 4.31 16.10 -8.43
N ASN A 277 5.54 16.15 -8.93
CA ASN A 277 6.76 16.03 -8.14
C ASN A 277 7.62 17.28 -8.29
N SER A 278 8.25 17.73 -7.21
CA SER A 278 9.24 18.80 -7.31
C SER A 278 10.54 18.24 -7.90
N PRO A 279 11.18 18.92 -8.88
CA PRO A 279 12.49 18.52 -9.39
C PRO A 279 13.59 18.60 -8.31
N ASN A 280 13.33 19.34 -7.23
CA ASN A 280 14.27 19.53 -6.12
C ASN A 280 14.04 18.51 -4.98
N LEU A 281 13.13 17.56 -5.15
CA LEU A 281 12.76 16.59 -4.13
C LEU A 281 13.14 15.19 -4.59
N ARG A 282 14.12 14.59 -3.91
CA ARG A 282 14.53 13.19 -4.13
C ARG A 282 13.34 12.26 -3.96
N ASP A 283 13.26 11.16 -4.71
CA ASP A 283 12.26 10.11 -4.49
C ASP A 283 12.90 8.72 -4.49
N LEU A 284 12.33 7.72 -5.18
CA LEU A 284 12.97 6.43 -5.46
C LEU A 284 12.85 6.18 -6.96
N SER A 285 13.89 6.49 -7.72
CA SER A 285 13.84 6.48 -9.18
C SER A 285 13.52 5.09 -9.74
N TRP A 286 14.04 4.04 -9.10
CA TRP A 286 13.80 2.64 -9.49
C TRP A 286 12.33 2.20 -9.37
N LEU A 287 11.48 2.96 -8.68
CA LEU A 287 10.04 2.68 -8.63
C LEU A 287 9.29 3.21 -9.86
N GLN A 288 9.84 4.20 -10.57
CA GLN A 288 9.15 4.88 -11.67
C GLN A 288 8.69 3.94 -12.79
N PRO A 289 9.48 2.93 -13.23
CA PRO A 289 9.05 1.99 -14.27
C PRO A 289 7.82 1.15 -13.92
N THR A 290 7.30 1.24 -12.69
CA THR A 290 6.07 0.55 -12.26
C THR A 290 5.02 1.49 -11.69
N LEU A 291 5.42 2.47 -10.88
CA LEU A 291 4.47 3.26 -10.09
C LEU A 291 3.84 4.44 -10.85
N THR A 292 4.34 4.77 -12.04
CA THR A 292 3.78 5.84 -12.88
C THR A 292 2.93 5.30 -14.03
N SER A 293 2.66 4.00 -14.08
CA SER A 293 1.82 3.39 -15.13
C SER A 293 0.44 4.03 -15.19
N GLY A 294 0.03 4.45 -16.39
CA GLY A 294 -1.23 5.16 -16.62
C GLY A 294 -1.32 6.57 -16.02
N SER A 295 -0.26 7.07 -15.38
CA SER A 295 -0.22 8.44 -14.83
C SER A 295 0.68 9.35 -15.65
N HIS A 296 0.25 10.60 -15.85
CA HIS A 296 1.10 11.67 -16.35
C HIS A 296 1.93 12.24 -15.21
N THR A 297 3.17 12.62 -15.50
CA THR A 297 4.11 13.09 -14.48
C THR A 297 4.64 14.47 -14.83
N VAL A 298 4.56 15.39 -13.88
CA VAL A 298 4.94 16.80 -14.09
C VAL A 298 5.93 17.25 -13.02
N ALA A 299 6.92 18.02 -13.43
CA ALA A 299 7.97 18.54 -12.55
C ALA A 299 7.65 19.97 -12.14
N LEU A 300 6.99 20.16 -10.99
CA LEU A 300 6.62 21.47 -10.46
C LEU A 300 7.01 21.61 -8.98
N ASP A 301 7.64 22.73 -8.65
CA ASP A 301 8.01 23.13 -7.32
C ASP A 301 7.00 24.15 -6.77
N ALA A 302 6.14 23.67 -5.86
CA ALA A 302 5.12 24.47 -5.17
C ALA A 302 5.66 25.68 -4.38
N ARG A 303 6.99 25.81 -4.21
CA ARG A 303 7.63 26.98 -3.60
C ARG A 303 7.83 28.12 -4.58
N GLN A 304 7.83 27.84 -5.89
CA GLN A 304 7.95 28.84 -6.93
C GLN A 304 6.55 29.38 -7.28
N PRO A 305 6.31 30.70 -7.21
CA PRO A 305 4.96 31.27 -7.42
C PRO A 305 4.31 30.85 -8.74
N ASP A 306 5.04 30.90 -9.85
CA ASP A 306 4.49 30.58 -11.17
C ASP A 306 4.14 29.09 -11.30
N GLN A 307 4.99 28.20 -10.78
CA GLN A 307 4.74 26.76 -10.80
C GLN A 307 3.62 26.39 -9.83
N LYS A 308 3.52 27.08 -8.69
CA LYS A 308 2.38 26.95 -7.77
C LYS A 308 1.07 27.34 -8.45
N ALA A 309 1.05 28.41 -9.24
CA ALA A 309 -0.13 28.81 -10.00
C ALA A 309 -0.56 27.70 -10.99
N GLN A 310 0.39 27.02 -11.64
CA GLN A 310 0.08 25.87 -12.50
C GLN A 310 -0.54 24.70 -11.70
N ILE A 311 -0.05 24.44 -10.48
CA ILE A 311 -0.68 23.42 -9.61
C ILE A 311 -2.08 23.87 -9.19
N ASP A 312 -2.28 25.14 -8.82
CA ASP A 312 -3.59 25.70 -8.48
C ASP A 312 -4.60 25.50 -9.64
N GLU A 313 -4.19 25.71 -10.89
CA GLU A 313 -5.01 25.45 -12.09
C GLU A 313 -5.38 23.97 -12.27
N LEU A 314 -4.44 23.06 -12.02
CA LEU A 314 -4.72 21.62 -12.03
C LEU A 314 -5.73 21.24 -10.94
N VAL A 315 -5.51 21.70 -9.71
CA VAL A 315 -6.39 21.42 -8.56
C VAL A 315 -7.80 22.00 -8.79
N ALA A 316 -7.90 23.19 -9.38
CA ALA A 316 -9.17 23.82 -9.72
C ALA A 316 -10.02 23.00 -10.72
N ARG A 317 -9.43 22.01 -11.40
CA ARG A 317 -10.10 21.11 -12.34
C ARG A 317 -10.23 19.67 -11.84
N ALA A 318 -9.52 19.30 -10.77
CA ALA A 318 -9.50 17.94 -10.23
C ALA A 318 -10.82 17.54 -9.54
N ASP A 319 -11.09 16.23 -9.53
CA ASP A 319 -12.12 15.56 -8.72
C ASP A 319 -11.54 14.95 -7.44
N VAL A 320 -10.26 14.55 -7.49
CA VAL A 320 -9.53 13.94 -6.38
C VAL A 320 -8.18 14.64 -6.23
N PHE A 321 -7.84 15.01 -5.01
CA PHE A 321 -6.52 15.49 -4.63
C PHE A 321 -5.90 14.53 -3.61
N ILE A 322 -4.72 13.99 -3.90
CA ILE A 322 -4.02 13.05 -3.03
C ILE A 322 -2.82 13.75 -2.38
N ASP A 323 -2.89 13.94 -1.06
CA ASP A 323 -1.77 14.34 -0.21
C ASP A 323 -1.13 13.10 0.42
N GLY A 324 0.04 12.71 -0.09
CA GLY A 324 0.85 11.62 0.46
C GLY A 324 2.04 12.10 1.30
N TYR A 325 2.02 13.34 1.77
CA TYR A 325 3.06 13.88 2.63
C TYR A 325 2.69 13.79 4.11
N ARG A 326 3.71 13.92 4.97
CA ARG A 326 3.48 14.03 6.42
C ARG A 326 2.42 15.12 6.71
N PRO A 327 1.49 14.90 7.65
CA PRO A 327 0.41 15.84 7.94
C PRO A 327 0.89 17.29 8.11
N GLY A 328 0.18 18.21 7.46
CA GLY A 328 0.46 19.64 7.44
C GLY A 328 1.63 20.07 6.55
N SER A 329 2.32 19.16 5.84
CA SER A 329 3.39 19.56 4.90
C SER A 329 2.89 20.30 3.69
N LEU A 330 1.93 19.74 2.96
CA LEU A 330 1.35 20.42 1.81
C LEU A 330 0.50 21.63 2.23
N GLU A 331 -0.10 21.60 3.42
CA GLU A 331 -0.79 22.76 3.99
C GLU A 331 0.11 23.99 4.08
N ARG A 332 1.35 23.86 4.55
CA ARG A 332 2.33 24.97 4.56
C ARG A 332 2.71 25.47 3.17
N LEU A 333 2.53 24.65 2.14
CA LEU A 333 2.74 25.04 0.73
C LEU A 333 1.46 25.60 0.09
N GLY A 334 0.33 25.61 0.80
CA GLY A 334 -0.96 26.08 0.30
C GLY A 334 -1.83 25.01 -0.36
N PHE A 335 -1.56 23.73 -0.11
CA PHE A 335 -2.33 22.60 -0.65
C PHE A 335 -2.97 21.74 0.46
N GLY A 336 -3.30 22.39 1.59
CA GLY A 336 -4.10 21.77 2.64
C GLY A 336 -5.57 21.70 2.26
N ARG A 337 -6.32 20.80 2.89
CA ARG A 337 -7.74 20.53 2.60
C ARG A 337 -8.60 21.77 2.37
N LYS A 338 -8.52 22.77 3.26
CA LYS A 338 -9.30 24.01 3.15
C LYS A 338 -9.02 24.75 1.84
N ARG A 339 -7.76 24.97 1.51
CA ARG A 339 -7.35 25.70 0.30
C ARG A 339 -7.63 24.90 -0.97
N VAL A 340 -7.47 23.58 -0.94
CA VAL A 340 -7.86 22.71 -2.06
C VAL A 340 -9.36 22.80 -2.34
N MET A 341 -10.19 22.81 -1.30
CA MET A 341 -11.64 23.03 -1.46
C MET A 341 -11.97 24.43 -1.99
N GLU A 342 -11.26 25.47 -1.53
CA GLU A 342 -11.41 26.82 -2.08
C GLU A 342 -11.03 26.89 -3.56
N LEU A 343 -9.94 26.21 -3.97
CA LEU A 343 -9.49 26.12 -5.35
C LEU A 343 -10.48 25.38 -6.25
N ALA A 344 -11.17 24.36 -5.74
CA ALA A 344 -12.24 23.68 -6.45
C ALA A 344 -13.47 24.58 -6.73
N ALA A 345 -13.51 25.79 -6.15
CA ALA A 345 -14.39 26.91 -6.51
C ALA A 345 -15.89 26.55 -6.57
N GLY A 346 -16.37 25.75 -5.60
CA GLY A 346 -17.76 25.32 -5.51
C GLY A 346 -18.09 24.01 -6.22
N ARG A 347 -17.09 23.31 -6.78
CA ARG A 347 -17.23 21.91 -7.22
C ARG A 347 -16.94 20.97 -6.06
N ASP A 348 -17.64 19.84 -6.05
CA ASP A 348 -17.34 18.77 -5.12
C ASP A 348 -15.96 18.16 -5.41
N ILE A 349 -15.14 18.00 -4.38
CA ILE A 349 -13.80 17.43 -4.47
C ILE A 349 -13.56 16.41 -3.36
N ILE A 350 -12.74 15.41 -3.66
CA ILE A 350 -12.28 14.41 -2.70
C ILE A 350 -10.85 14.75 -2.31
N TYR A 351 -10.62 15.07 -1.04
CA TYR A 351 -9.28 15.25 -0.48
C TYR A 351 -8.85 13.97 0.24
N VAL A 352 -7.70 13.43 -0.14
CA VAL A 352 -7.15 12.19 0.42
C VAL A 352 -5.92 12.52 1.25
N ASP A 353 -5.97 12.23 2.55
CA ASP A 353 -4.81 12.19 3.44
C ASP A 353 -4.26 10.76 3.47
N GLU A 354 -3.14 10.52 2.81
CA GLU A 354 -2.39 9.26 2.87
C GLU A 354 -1.21 9.44 3.82
N ASN A 355 -1.25 8.77 4.98
CA ASN A 355 -0.17 8.85 5.96
C ASN A 355 -0.04 7.58 6.82
N CYS A 356 1.03 7.52 7.62
CA CYS A 356 1.33 6.33 8.40
C CYS A 356 0.32 6.06 9.53
N TYR A 357 0.06 7.05 10.37
CA TYR A 357 -0.58 6.87 11.67
C TYR A 357 -2.05 7.33 11.75
N GLY A 358 -2.62 7.81 10.65
CA GLY A 358 -3.90 8.51 10.67
C GLY A 358 -3.80 9.93 11.23
N THR A 359 -4.95 10.57 11.43
CA THR A 359 -5.04 11.99 11.82
C THR A 359 -5.18 12.21 13.33
N GLU A 360 -5.07 11.16 14.14
CA GLU A 360 -5.32 11.20 15.59
C GLU A 360 -4.28 10.43 16.39
N GLY A 361 -4.31 10.61 17.72
CA GLY A 361 -3.38 9.98 18.63
C GLY A 361 -1.99 10.65 18.63
N PRO A 362 -1.10 10.20 19.53
CA PRO A 362 0.20 10.84 19.74
C PRO A 362 1.14 10.74 18.53
N TYR A 363 0.89 9.80 17.60
CA TYR A 363 1.76 9.59 16.43
C TYR A 363 1.24 10.25 15.15
N SER A 364 0.06 10.88 15.16
CA SER A 364 -0.54 11.56 14.00
C SER A 364 0.40 12.53 13.27
N GLY A 365 1.31 13.21 13.99
CA GLY A 365 2.28 14.14 13.40
C GLY A 365 3.61 13.52 12.94
N ARG A 366 3.81 12.21 13.13
CA ARG A 366 5.09 11.53 12.86
C ARG A 366 5.17 11.03 11.41
N PRO A 367 6.36 11.06 10.80
CA PRO A 367 6.59 10.32 9.56
C PRO A 367 6.66 8.82 9.85
N GLY A 368 6.33 8.00 8.87
CA GLY A 368 6.37 6.55 9.00
C GLY A 368 6.26 5.85 7.66
N TRP A 369 6.46 4.54 7.69
CA TRP A 369 6.56 3.67 6.52
C TRP A 369 5.77 2.40 6.80
N GLN A 370 5.39 1.68 5.75
CA GLN A 370 4.67 0.42 5.86
C GLN A 370 5.09 -0.51 4.74
N GLN A 371 5.05 -1.80 5.04
CA GLN A 371 5.49 -2.87 4.14
C GLN A 371 4.35 -3.54 3.35
N ILE A 372 3.08 -3.42 3.77
CA ILE A 372 1.97 -4.13 3.14
C ILE A 372 0.71 -3.26 3.07
N ALA A 373 0.07 -3.22 1.89
CA ALA A 373 -1.35 -2.95 1.65
C ALA A 373 -1.75 -1.67 0.90
N ASP A 374 -0.98 -1.34 -0.13
CA ASP A 374 -1.23 -0.13 -0.93
C ASP A 374 -2.51 -0.22 -1.80
N ALA A 375 -2.96 -1.42 -2.19
CA ALA A 375 -4.18 -1.60 -2.99
C ALA A 375 -5.48 -1.32 -2.22
N ALA A 376 -5.51 -1.58 -0.89
CA ALA A 376 -6.69 -1.33 -0.06
C ALA A 376 -7.07 0.16 -0.01
N ARG A 377 -6.11 1.03 -0.32
CA ARG A 377 -6.18 2.48 -0.14
C ARG A 377 -7.03 3.16 -1.22
N ALA A 378 -6.87 2.71 -2.47
CA ALA A 378 -7.71 3.17 -3.58
C ALA A 378 -9.19 2.81 -3.37
N THR A 379 -9.49 1.75 -2.61
CA THR A 379 -10.87 1.35 -2.28
C THR A 379 -11.62 2.46 -1.54
N SER A 380 -10.96 3.17 -0.60
CA SER A 380 -11.57 4.29 0.11
C SER A 380 -11.88 5.46 -0.82
N VAL A 381 -11.01 5.72 -1.80
CA VAL A 381 -11.25 6.76 -2.81
C VAL A 381 -12.39 6.37 -3.73
N LEU A 382 -12.49 5.10 -4.14
CA LEU A 382 -13.64 4.59 -4.90
C LEU A 382 -14.95 4.70 -4.11
N CYS A 383 -14.94 4.40 -2.80
CA CYS A 383 -16.11 4.58 -1.94
C CYS A 383 -16.54 6.06 -1.91
N ALA A 384 -15.59 6.98 -1.78
CA ALA A 384 -15.87 8.41 -1.79
C ALA A 384 -16.39 8.88 -3.17
N LEU A 385 -15.83 8.39 -4.28
CA LEU A 385 -16.32 8.68 -5.62
C LEU A 385 -17.74 8.16 -5.82
N ARG A 386 -18.03 6.93 -5.41
CA ARG A 386 -19.37 6.33 -5.45
C ARG A 386 -20.36 7.17 -4.66
N ASP A 387 -20.02 7.48 -3.41
CA ASP A 387 -20.91 8.22 -2.52
C ASP A 387 -21.13 9.67 -3.01
N ARG A 388 -20.10 10.32 -3.57
CA ARG A 388 -20.22 11.60 -4.30
C ARG A 388 -21.14 11.48 -5.51
N GLY A 389 -21.02 10.41 -6.30
CA GLY A 389 -21.91 10.12 -7.43
C GLY A 389 -23.37 9.92 -7.03
N ARG A 390 -23.62 9.39 -5.82
CA ARG A 390 -24.96 9.12 -5.29
C ARG A 390 -25.59 10.30 -4.55
N LYS A 391 -24.77 11.10 -3.84
CA LYS A 391 -25.24 12.07 -2.84
C LYS A 391 -24.70 13.48 -3.05
N GLY A 392 -23.66 13.63 -3.86
CA GLY A 392 -22.92 14.88 -3.99
C GLY A 392 -22.08 15.19 -2.77
N GLY A 393 -21.55 16.40 -2.73
CA GLY A 393 -20.70 16.88 -1.64
C GLY A 393 -19.23 16.53 -1.84
N SER A 394 -18.39 17.29 -1.15
CA SER A 394 -16.96 17.04 -1.05
C SER A 394 -16.69 15.98 0.02
N TYR A 395 -15.64 15.18 -0.14
CA TYR A 395 -15.30 14.11 0.79
C TYR A 395 -13.85 14.23 1.27
N HIS A 396 -13.63 13.74 2.47
CA HIS A 396 -12.32 13.54 3.06
C HIS A 396 -12.09 12.06 3.25
N VAL A 397 -11.00 11.56 2.67
CA VAL A 397 -10.54 10.19 2.85
C VAL A 397 -9.29 10.22 3.70
N VAL A 398 -9.26 9.41 4.76
CA VAL A 398 -8.05 9.19 5.56
C VAL A 398 -7.58 7.77 5.35
N SER A 399 -6.34 7.64 4.93
CA SER A 399 -5.63 6.38 4.84
C SER A 399 -4.57 6.33 5.95
N SER A 400 -4.69 5.34 6.85
CA SER A 400 -3.65 5.01 7.83
C SER A 400 -3.01 3.68 7.51
N LEU A 401 -1.71 3.69 7.23
CA LEU A 401 -0.90 2.48 7.02
C LEU A 401 -0.91 1.58 8.25
N THR A 402 -0.74 2.15 9.45
CA THR A 402 -0.73 1.39 10.71
C THR A 402 -2.09 0.75 11.00
N ALA A 403 -3.21 1.45 10.78
CA ALA A 403 -4.54 0.87 11.01
C ALA A 403 -4.75 -0.41 10.18
N LEU A 404 -4.26 -0.42 8.94
CA LEU A 404 -4.36 -1.58 8.05
C LEU A 404 -3.46 -2.73 8.48
N ASN A 405 -2.22 -2.45 8.87
CA ASN A 405 -1.34 -3.46 9.46
C ASN A 405 -1.94 -4.07 10.74
N MET A 406 -2.61 -3.27 11.57
CA MET A 406 -3.26 -3.77 12.78
C MET A 406 -4.41 -4.72 12.48
N PHE A 407 -5.17 -4.47 11.40
CA PHE A 407 -6.16 -5.44 10.93
C PHE A 407 -5.49 -6.76 10.51
N PHE A 408 -4.36 -6.69 9.80
CA PHE A 408 -3.66 -7.87 9.26
C PHE A 408 -3.13 -8.81 10.34
N ILE A 409 -2.92 -8.31 11.56
CA ILE A 409 -2.43 -9.09 12.70
C ILE A 409 -3.49 -9.29 13.78
N SER A 410 -4.74 -8.92 13.52
CA SER A 410 -5.83 -9.12 14.47
C SER A 410 -6.16 -10.60 14.63
N ASP A 411 -6.67 -10.98 15.80
CA ASP A 411 -7.08 -12.36 16.11
C ASP A 411 -8.15 -12.87 15.12
N ASP A 412 -9.02 -11.99 14.63
CA ASP A 412 -10.05 -12.31 13.62
C ASP A 412 -9.43 -12.77 12.29
N VAL A 413 -8.23 -12.26 11.95
CA VAL A 413 -7.46 -12.67 10.78
C VAL A 413 -6.64 -13.93 11.11
N GLY A 414 -5.91 -13.90 12.22
CA GLY A 414 -5.02 -14.97 12.66
C GLY A 414 -3.83 -15.20 11.74
N VAL A 415 -3.01 -16.18 12.07
CA VAL A 415 -1.83 -16.59 11.28
C VAL A 415 -2.03 -17.99 10.69
N TYR A 416 -1.25 -18.34 9.67
CA TYR A 416 -1.16 -19.72 9.21
C TYR A 416 -0.53 -20.60 10.30
N PRO A 417 -1.04 -21.83 10.50
CA PRO A 417 -0.47 -22.79 11.43
C PRO A 417 0.99 -23.15 11.10
N PRO A 418 1.81 -23.53 12.10
CA PRO A 418 3.21 -23.89 11.88
C PRO A 418 3.44 -24.95 10.80
N GLU A 419 2.54 -25.93 10.66
CA GLU A 419 2.60 -26.97 9.64
C GLU A 419 2.47 -26.43 8.22
N VAL A 420 1.63 -25.41 8.00
CA VAL A 420 1.50 -24.73 6.71
C VAL A 420 2.77 -23.95 6.42
N VAL A 421 3.33 -23.25 7.42
CA VAL A 421 4.58 -22.48 7.27
C VAL A 421 5.76 -23.41 6.95
N GLN A 422 5.84 -24.57 7.60
CA GLN A 422 6.86 -25.58 7.32
C GLN A 422 6.72 -26.16 5.91
N GLU A 423 5.50 -26.40 5.46
CA GLU A 423 5.24 -26.89 4.11
C GLU A 423 5.58 -25.84 3.04
N VAL A 424 5.23 -24.57 3.26
CA VAL A 424 5.67 -23.43 2.42
C VAL A 424 7.19 -23.40 2.32
N GLU A 425 7.90 -23.50 3.45
CA GLU A 425 9.36 -23.51 3.46
C GLU A 425 9.94 -24.74 2.75
N ARG A 426 9.32 -25.91 2.88
CA ARG A 426 9.73 -27.13 2.18
C ARG A 426 9.57 -27.00 0.66
N VAL A 427 8.48 -26.39 0.20
CA VAL A 427 8.14 -26.24 -1.22
C VAL A 427 8.98 -25.14 -1.88
N TYR A 428 9.03 -23.95 -1.28
CA TYR A 428 9.67 -22.78 -1.87
C TYR A 428 11.15 -22.64 -1.50
N GLY A 429 11.58 -23.18 -0.36
CA GLY A 429 12.97 -23.13 0.10
C GLY A 429 13.51 -21.71 0.24
N PHE A 430 12.75 -20.80 0.88
CA PHE A 430 13.16 -19.40 1.02
C PHE A 430 14.45 -19.23 1.83
N GLY A 431 14.75 -20.19 2.71
CA GLY A 431 15.85 -20.15 3.64
C GLY A 431 15.53 -19.29 4.87
N PRO A 432 16.42 -19.29 5.88
CA PRO A 432 16.18 -18.55 7.12
C PRO A 432 16.03 -17.05 6.87
N ILE A 433 15.17 -16.40 7.65
CA ILE A 433 14.85 -14.99 7.52
C ILE A 433 15.29 -14.31 8.81
N LEU A 434 16.20 -13.35 8.67
CA LEU A 434 16.94 -12.77 9.78
C LEU A 434 16.57 -11.30 9.98
N PRO A 435 16.74 -10.73 11.19
CA PRO A 435 16.49 -9.31 11.47
C PRO A 435 17.38 -8.36 10.70
N SER A 436 18.55 -8.86 10.34
CA SER A 436 19.55 -8.16 9.55
C SER A 436 19.27 -8.21 8.05
N ASP A 437 18.31 -9.03 7.61
CA ASP A 437 17.95 -9.09 6.20
C ASP A 437 17.30 -7.79 5.77
N HIS A 438 17.98 -7.09 4.87
CA HIS A 438 17.44 -5.92 4.23
C HIS A 438 16.30 -6.33 3.28
N VAL A 439 15.27 -5.49 3.16
CA VAL A 439 14.08 -5.76 2.32
C VAL A 439 14.43 -6.21 0.90
N LYS A 440 15.46 -5.62 0.28
CA LYS A 440 15.91 -5.99 -1.07
C LYS A 440 16.49 -7.40 -1.14
N SER A 441 17.29 -7.83 -0.15
CA SER A 441 17.86 -9.18 -0.18
C SER A 441 16.79 -10.24 0.03
N LEU A 442 15.84 -9.96 0.93
CA LEU A 442 14.71 -10.84 1.17
C LEU A 442 13.82 -10.98 -0.07
N ALA A 443 13.45 -9.86 -0.70
CA ALA A 443 12.62 -9.89 -1.91
C ALA A 443 13.29 -10.66 -3.06
N ASN A 444 14.61 -10.50 -3.25
CA ASN A 444 15.36 -11.28 -4.24
C ASN A 444 15.30 -12.80 -3.98
N ARG A 445 15.40 -13.23 -2.71
CA ARG A 445 15.26 -14.66 -2.35
C ARG A 445 13.85 -15.17 -2.67
N ILE A 446 12.83 -14.40 -2.30
CA ILE A 446 11.43 -14.72 -2.56
C ILE A 446 11.16 -14.86 -4.07
N ILE A 447 11.58 -13.88 -4.87
CA ILE A 447 11.39 -13.90 -6.33
C ILE A 447 12.11 -15.09 -6.97
N LYS A 448 13.33 -15.40 -6.53
CA LYS A 448 14.08 -16.56 -7.03
C LYS A 448 13.37 -17.88 -6.73
N ALA A 449 12.79 -18.01 -5.54
CA ALA A 449 11.98 -19.18 -5.17
C ALA A 449 10.75 -19.31 -6.08
N TRP A 450 10.03 -18.21 -6.34
CA TRP A 450 8.90 -18.20 -7.28
C TRP A 450 9.28 -18.58 -8.70
N GLN A 451 10.41 -18.09 -9.21
CA GLN A 451 10.91 -18.46 -10.53
C GLN A 451 11.22 -19.96 -10.65
N THR A 452 11.59 -20.59 -9.53
CA THR A 452 11.92 -22.02 -9.50
C THR A 452 10.68 -22.89 -9.37
N VAL A 453 9.78 -22.55 -8.44
CA VAL A 453 8.60 -23.37 -8.10
C VAL A 453 7.40 -23.09 -8.98
N SER A 454 7.22 -21.83 -9.38
CA SER A 454 6.07 -21.36 -10.14
C SER A 454 6.50 -20.60 -11.42
N PRO A 455 7.33 -21.19 -12.30
CA PRO A 455 7.88 -20.48 -13.46
C PRO A 455 6.79 -19.92 -14.38
N LYS A 456 5.65 -20.61 -14.51
CA LYS A 456 4.48 -20.13 -15.26
C LYS A 456 3.94 -18.78 -14.76
N HIS A 457 4.01 -18.53 -13.46
CA HIS A 457 3.52 -17.29 -12.85
C HIS A 457 4.55 -16.15 -12.96
N MET A 458 5.82 -16.49 -13.20
CA MET A 458 6.93 -15.54 -13.37
C MET A 458 7.29 -15.33 -14.84
N ASP A 459 6.49 -15.86 -15.76
CA ASP A 459 6.60 -15.58 -17.19
C ASP A 459 6.08 -14.17 -17.47
N PHE A 460 6.97 -13.28 -17.86
CA PHE A 460 6.65 -11.89 -18.20
C PHE A 460 5.79 -11.76 -19.46
N GLU A 461 5.59 -12.81 -20.26
CA GLU A 461 4.58 -12.87 -21.33
C GLU A 461 3.24 -13.48 -20.87
N GLY A 462 3.16 -13.93 -19.61
CA GLY A 462 1.99 -14.59 -19.02
C GLY A 462 0.91 -13.64 -18.49
N GLU A 463 -0.18 -14.22 -17.96
CA GLU A 463 -1.41 -13.48 -17.58
C GLU A 463 -1.24 -12.50 -16.41
N TYR A 464 -0.16 -12.61 -15.62
CA TYR A 464 0.13 -11.72 -14.49
C TYR A 464 0.90 -10.46 -14.88
N PHE A 465 1.30 -10.35 -16.14
CA PHE A 465 2.06 -9.21 -16.63
C PHE A 465 1.33 -8.51 -17.77
N VAL A 466 1.63 -7.23 -17.92
CA VAL A 466 1.22 -6.42 -19.06
C VAL A 466 2.45 -5.77 -19.69
N GLY A 467 2.54 -5.85 -21.01
CA GLY A 467 3.61 -5.29 -21.81
C GLY A 467 3.19 -4.01 -22.53
N PHE A 468 4.15 -3.11 -22.71
CA PHE A 468 4.06 -1.95 -23.59
C PHE A 468 5.23 -2.00 -24.56
N ASP A 469 4.94 -2.01 -25.86
CA ASP A 469 5.96 -2.17 -26.92
C ASP A 469 6.78 -0.89 -27.18
N SER A 470 6.36 0.23 -26.60
CA SER A 470 7.08 1.51 -26.69
C SER A 470 6.76 2.37 -25.48
N GLY A 471 7.63 3.33 -25.19
CA GLY A 471 7.47 4.28 -24.11
C GLY A 471 8.79 4.94 -23.74
N PRO A 472 8.79 5.88 -22.78
CA PRO A 472 10.01 6.55 -22.33
C PRO A 472 11.06 5.57 -21.77
N PHE A 473 10.61 4.50 -21.11
CA PHE A 473 11.46 3.42 -20.59
C PHE A 473 11.77 2.32 -21.64
N GLY A 474 11.40 2.53 -22.91
CA GLY A 474 11.48 1.51 -23.97
C GLY A 474 10.39 0.46 -23.84
N LYS A 475 10.63 -0.76 -24.35
CA LYS A 475 9.71 -1.87 -24.12
C LYS A 475 9.65 -2.16 -22.62
N THR A 476 8.46 -2.11 -22.05
CA THR A 476 8.27 -2.24 -20.60
C THR A 476 7.32 -3.40 -20.31
N LYS A 477 7.61 -4.18 -19.27
CA LYS A 477 6.69 -5.20 -18.75
C LYS A 477 6.58 -5.08 -17.24
N ILE A 478 5.35 -5.06 -16.75
CA ILE A 478 5.03 -4.84 -15.34
C ILE A 478 3.92 -5.79 -14.90
N VAL A 479 3.79 -6.00 -13.60
CA VAL A 479 2.67 -6.76 -13.04
C VAL A 479 1.34 -6.07 -13.38
N ALA A 480 0.41 -6.85 -13.93
CA ALA A 480 -0.91 -6.38 -14.35
C ALA A 480 -1.82 -6.05 -13.15
N PRO A 481 -2.94 -5.34 -13.35
CA PRO A 481 -3.94 -5.16 -12.31
C PRO A 481 -4.51 -6.49 -11.80
N VAL A 482 -4.63 -6.64 -10.48
CA VAL A 482 -5.09 -7.88 -9.83
C VAL A 482 -6.59 -8.08 -9.99
N ALA A 483 -7.39 -7.04 -9.72
CA ALA A 483 -8.84 -7.11 -9.78
C ALA A 483 -9.33 -7.09 -11.24
N LYS A 484 -9.94 -8.19 -11.69
CA LYS A 484 -10.52 -8.29 -13.04
C LYS A 484 -12.05 -8.23 -12.95
N LEU A 485 -12.64 -7.22 -13.57
CA LEU A 485 -14.09 -7.13 -13.74
C LEU A 485 -14.45 -7.70 -15.11
N GLU A 486 -15.42 -8.61 -15.15
CA GLU A 486 -15.86 -9.29 -16.38
C GLU A 486 -16.35 -8.32 -17.47
N LYS A 487 -17.11 -7.30 -17.08
CA LYS A 487 -17.74 -6.35 -18.02
C LYS A 487 -16.91 -5.10 -18.32
N TYR A 488 -15.97 -4.76 -17.44
CA TYR A 488 -15.27 -3.46 -17.47
C TYR A 488 -13.76 -3.67 -17.36
N PRO A 489 -12.97 -3.18 -18.33
CA PRO A 489 -11.54 -3.44 -18.36
C PRO A 489 -10.81 -2.70 -17.23
N SER A 490 -9.90 -3.41 -16.55
CA SER A 490 -8.90 -2.87 -15.63
C SER A 490 -7.52 -2.95 -16.29
N LYS A 491 -6.99 -1.80 -16.74
CA LYS A 491 -5.73 -1.67 -17.51
C LYS A 491 -5.21 -0.23 -17.50
N TRP A 492 -3.92 -0.03 -17.79
CA TRP A 492 -3.38 1.32 -18.05
C TRP A 492 -3.39 1.63 -19.54
N ASP A 493 -3.74 2.86 -19.92
CA ASP A 493 -3.82 3.26 -21.34
C ASP A 493 -2.46 3.57 -21.96
N HIS A 494 -1.44 3.81 -21.14
CA HIS A 494 -0.10 4.12 -21.61
C HIS A 494 0.96 3.57 -20.62
N PRO A 495 2.20 3.35 -21.09
CA PRO A 495 3.30 2.88 -20.24
C PRO A 495 3.62 3.87 -19.11
N PRO A 496 4.36 3.44 -18.08
CA PRO A 496 4.94 4.35 -17.10
C PRO A 496 5.82 5.41 -17.76
N ARG A 497 5.89 6.59 -17.14
CA ARG A 497 6.63 7.77 -17.60
C ARG A 497 7.61 8.24 -16.52
N PRO A 498 8.81 8.74 -16.88
CA PRO A 498 9.77 9.29 -15.93
C PRO A 498 9.30 10.65 -15.43
N TYR A 499 9.73 11.06 -14.24
CA TYR A 499 9.33 12.34 -13.66
C TYR A 499 9.58 13.53 -14.57
N GLY A 500 8.56 14.40 -14.67
CA GLY A 500 8.60 15.61 -15.47
C GLY A 500 8.48 15.38 -16.97
N TYR A 501 8.03 14.20 -17.41
CA TYR A 501 7.87 13.89 -18.83
C TYR A 501 6.76 14.70 -19.51
N ASP A 502 5.74 15.10 -18.77
CA ASP A 502 4.53 15.69 -19.32
C ASP A 502 4.36 17.18 -18.97
N GLN A 503 3.51 17.88 -19.75
CA GLN A 503 3.10 19.26 -19.49
C GLN A 503 1.99 19.31 -18.43
N PRO A 504 1.89 20.32 -17.55
CA PRO A 504 0.87 20.38 -16.50
C PRO A 504 -0.52 20.72 -17.04
N THR A 505 -1.18 19.76 -17.68
CA THR A 505 -2.52 19.91 -18.29
C THR A 505 -3.30 18.59 -18.25
N PHE A 506 -4.63 18.65 -18.32
CA PHE A 506 -5.50 17.48 -18.49
C PHE A 506 -5.88 17.22 -19.97
N GLU A 507 -5.30 17.95 -20.93
CA GLU A 507 -5.60 17.82 -22.37
C GLU A 507 -4.70 16.78 -23.08
N TYR A 508 -4.69 15.52 -22.61
CA TYR A 508 -3.89 14.42 -23.21
C TYR A 508 -4.71 13.45 -24.05
#